data_AF-A0A2N2CKT9-F1
#
_entry.id   AF-A0A2N2CKT9-F1
#
_cell.length_a   1.000
_cell.length_b   1.000
_cell.length_c   1.000
_cell.angle_alpha   90.00
_cell.angle_beta   90.00
_cell.angle_gamma   90.00
#
_symmetry.space_group_name_H-M   'P 1'
#
loop_
_entity.id
_entity.type
_entity.pdbx_description
1 polymer ?
#
loop_
_entity_poly.entity_id
_entity_poly.type
_entity_poly.pdbx_seq_one_letter_code
_entity_poly.pdbx_strand_id
1 'polypeptide(L)'
;SIVPFVRHVDHTEHDVQVVVTEQGLADLRGLSPSERADLIIENCVHPDFKNQLREYVDEAKKTSKFLHTPHDFETVFSNPRTLLISNSQDLK
;
A
#
# COMPACT_ATOMS: atom_id res chain seq x y z
N SER A 1 8.87 2.90 -2.80
CA SER A 1 8.14 1.76 -3.40
C SER A 1 7.06 1.25 -2.47
N ILE A 2 5.78 1.42 -2.81
CA ILE A 2 4.62 0.99 -2.02
C ILE A 2 3.61 0.34 -2.96
N VAL A 3 3.00 -0.77 -2.55
CA VAL A 3 2.05 -1.55 -3.35
C VAL A 3 0.80 -1.91 -2.53
N PRO A 4 -0.34 -2.18 -3.17
CA PRO A 4 -1.57 -2.62 -2.48
C PRO A 4 -1.41 -3.87 -1.61
N PHE A 5 -0.66 -4.86 -2.11
CA PHE A 5 -0.33 -6.10 -1.41
C PHE A 5 0.97 -6.67 -1.97
N VAL A 6 1.84 -7.18 -1.09
CA VAL A 6 3.13 -7.74 -1.49
C VAL A 6 2.97 -9.17 -2.02
N ARG A 7 3.73 -9.55 -3.04
CA ARG A 7 3.68 -10.92 -3.60
C ARG A 7 4.26 -11.97 -2.65
N HIS A 8 5.16 -11.54 -1.80
CA HIS A 8 5.80 -12.36 -0.78
C HIS A 8 5.89 -11.55 0.50
N VAL A 9 5.55 -12.17 1.63
CA VAL A 9 5.60 -11.54 2.95
C VAL A 9 6.74 -12.20 3.72
N ASP A 10 7.86 -11.49 3.85
CA ASP A 10 8.96 -11.90 4.72
C ASP A 10 8.71 -11.47 6.18
N HIS A 11 8.11 -10.30 6.36
CA HIS A 11 7.86 -9.68 7.66
C HIS A 11 6.40 -9.25 7.74
N THR A 12 5.72 -9.64 8.83
CA THR A 12 4.33 -9.26 9.03
C THR A 12 4.25 -7.80 9.46
N GLU A 13 3.04 -7.26 9.43
CA GLU A 13 2.76 -5.92 9.90
C GLU A 13 3.08 -5.76 11.40
N HIS A 14 3.11 -6.83 12.18
CA HIS A 14 3.49 -6.78 13.59
C HIS A 14 4.99 -6.52 13.80
N ASP A 15 5.81 -6.91 12.83
CA ASP A 15 7.27 -6.82 12.90
C ASP A 15 7.81 -5.49 12.38
N VAL A 16 6.97 -4.70 11.69
CA VAL A 16 7.35 -3.42 11.07
C VAL A 16 6.67 -2.26 11.78
N GLN A 17 7.47 -1.40 12.43
CA GLN A 17 6.97 -0.24 13.16
C GLN A 17 7.20 1.09 12.45
N VAL A 18 8.16 1.19 11.55
CA VAL A 18 8.48 2.44 10.84
C VAL A 18 8.80 2.14 9.37
N VAL A 19 8.26 2.96 8.47
CA VAL A 19 8.55 2.92 7.02
C VAL A 19 9.09 4.28 6.59
N VAL A 20 10.14 4.28 5.78
CA VAL A 20 10.79 5.51 5.30
C VAL A 20 11.00 5.43 3.79
N THR A 21 10.64 6.50 3.08
CA THR A 21 10.92 6.70 1.66
C THR A 21 11.47 8.11 1.43
N GLU A 22 11.83 8.43 0.20
CA GLU A 22 12.25 9.79 -0.18
C GLU A 22 11.14 10.84 -0.01
N GLN A 23 9.88 10.41 0.07
CA GLN A 23 8.72 11.29 0.27
C GLN A 23 8.52 11.64 1.75
N GLY A 24 8.96 10.77 2.66
CA GLY A 24 8.74 10.97 4.09
C GLY A 24 8.80 9.69 4.92
N LEU A 25 8.29 9.79 6.16
CA LEU A 25 8.34 8.75 7.18
C LEU A 25 6.92 8.46 7.71
N ALA A 26 6.62 7.18 7.89
CA ALA A 26 5.41 6.70 8.53
C ALA A 26 5.76 5.89 9.78
N ASP A 27 5.31 6.38 10.95
CA ASP A 27 5.39 5.68 12.23
C ASP A 27 4.09 4.90 12.48
N LEU A 28 4.19 3.58 12.55
CA LEU A 28 3.06 2.65 12.57
C LEU A 28 2.70 2.16 13.97
N ARG A 29 3.38 2.65 15.01
CA ARG A 29 3.18 2.18 16.39
C ARG A 29 1.78 2.51 16.89
N GLY A 30 1.08 1.50 17.40
CA GLY A 30 -0.24 1.66 18.01
C GLY A 30 -1.39 1.92 17.03
N LEU A 31 -1.14 1.83 15.72
CA LEU A 31 -2.13 2.08 14.68
C LEU A 31 -2.81 0.78 14.21
N SER A 32 -4.11 0.86 13.92
CA SER A 32 -4.86 -0.21 13.26
C SER A 32 -4.41 -0.38 11.79
N PRO A 33 -4.66 -1.55 11.15
CA PRO A 33 -4.28 -1.75 9.75
C PRO A 33 -4.78 -0.68 8.78
N SER A 34 -5.99 -0.14 9.02
CA SER A 34 -6.56 0.94 8.20
C SER A 34 -5.81 2.26 8.41
N GLU A 35 -5.55 2.65 9.66
CA GLU A 35 -4.78 3.87 9.97
C GLU A 35 -3.34 3.79 9.44
N ARG A 36 -2.74 2.60 9.49
CA ARG A 36 -1.41 2.35 8.90
C ARG A 36 -1.43 2.57 7.40
N ALA A 37 -2.43 2.04 6.70
CA ALA A 37 -2.57 2.24 5.26
C ALA A 37 -2.70 3.73 4.91
N ASP A 38 -3.57 4.46 5.62
CA ASP A 38 -3.77 5.90 5.41
C ASP A 38 -2.48 6.69 5.65
N LEU A 39 -1.74 6.38 6.72
CA LEU A 39 -0.48 7.07 7.05
C LEU A 39 0.64 6.79 6.04
N ILE A 40 0.76 5.54 5.59
CA ILE A 40 1.74 5.13 4.58
C ILE A 40 1.42 5.82 3.25
N ILE A 41 0.14 5.84 2.84
CA ILE A 41 -0.31 6.52 1.63
C ILE A 41 -0.04 8.03 1.71
N GLU A 42 -0.23 8.63 2.89
CA GLU A 42 -0.01 10.05 3.06
C GLU A 42 1.46 10.45 2.98
N ASN A 43 2.34 9.72 3.68
CA ASN A 43 3.71 10.17 3.93
C ASN A 43 4.79 9.46 3.11
N CYS A 44 4.54 8.25 2.61
CA CYS A 44 5.59 7.42 2.02
C CYS A 44 5.38 7.11 0.53
N VAL A 45 4.20 7.39 -0.02
CA VAL A 45 3.87 7.11 -1.42
C VAL A 45 4.27 8.27 -2.33
N HIS A 46 4.83 7.95 -3.49
CA HIS A 46 5.13 8.93 -4.54
C HIS A 46 3.85 9.63 -5.03
N PRO A 47 3.83 10.96 -5.21
CA PRO A 47 2.63 11.73 -5.55
C PRO A 47 1.81 11.17 -6.72
N ASP A 48 2.50 10.70 -7.79
CA ASP A 48 1.87 10.15 -8.98
C ASP A 48 1.00 8.90 -8.73
N PHE A 49 1.32 8.13 -7.67
CA PHE A 49 0.65 6.87 -7.35
C PHE A 49 -0.29 6.97 -6.14
N LYS A 50 -0.27 8.10 -5.42
CA LYS A 50 -1.05 8.31 -4.21
C LYS A 50 -2.56 8.21 -4.46
N ASN A 51 -3.05 8.82 -5.53
CA ASN A 51 -4.46 8.74 -5.91
C ASN A 51 -4.87 7.32 -6.30
N GLN A 52 -4.02 6.61 -7.04
CA GLN A 52 -4.29 5.23 -7.46
C GLN A 52 -4.37 4.26 -6.28
N LEU A 53 -3.52 4.43 -5.25
CA LEU A 53 -3.58 3.61 -4.04
C LEU A 53 -4.81 3.94 -3.19
N ARG A 54 -5.24 5.19 -3.12
CA ARG A 54 -6.49 5.57 -2.44
C ARG A 54 -7.70 4.93 -3.10
N GLU A 55 -7.79 5.01 -4.43
CA GLU A 55 -8.85 4.35 -5.20
C GLU A 55 -8.88 2.85 -4.90
N TYR A 56 -7.73 2.17 -4.86
CA TYR A 56 -7.68 0.75 -4.50
C TYR A 56 -8.25 0.48 -3.09
N VAL A 57 -7.83 1.25 -2.09
CA VAL A 57 -8.30 1.08 -0.70
C VAL A 57 -9.81 1.33 -0.60
N ASP A 58 -10.32 2.33 -1.30
CA ASP A 58 -11.75 2.67 -1.30
C ASP A 58 -12.58 1.57 -1.97
N GLU A 59 -12.12 1.02 -3.10
CA GLU A 59 -12.80 -0.11 -3.75
C GLU A 59 -12.71 -1.39 -2.91
N ALA A 60 -11.57 -1.65 -2.26
CA ALA A 60 -11.41 -2.79 -1.35
C ALA A 60 -12.36 -2.69 -0.15
N LYS A 61 -12.58 -1.49 0.40
CA LYS A 61 -13.56 -1.25 1.48
C LYS A 61 -15.00 -1.52 1.05
N LYS A 62 -15.36 -1.25 -0.21
CA LYS A 62 -16.71 -1.50 -0.75
C LYS A 62 -16.97 -2.97 -1.05
N THR A 63 -15.95 -3.67 -1.54
CA THR A 63 -16.08 -5.05 -2.05
C THR A 63 -15.77 -6.10 -1.00
N SER A 64 -14.91 -5.80 -0.01
CA SER A 64 -14.53 -6.76 1.01
C SER A 64 -15.68 -7.05 1.98
N LYS A 65 -15.89 -8.35 2.25
CA LYS A 65 -16.84 -8.82 3.27
C LYS A 65 -16.42 -8.46 4.70
N PHE A 66 -15.12 -8.27 4.93
CA PHE A 66 -14.54 -7.93 6.24
C PHE A 66 -13.67 -6.67 6.13
N LEU A 67 -13.78 -5.77 7.11
CA LEU A 67 -13.20 -4.43 7.02
C LEU A 67 -11.96 -4.20 7.89
N HIS A 68 -11.46 -5.23 8.59
CA HIS A 68 -10.24 -5.09 9.40
C HIS A 68 -9.00 -4.79 8.55
N THR A 69 -8.84 -5.55 7.46
CA THR A 69 -7.77 -5.40 6.47
C THR A 69 -8.38 -5.61 5.08
N PRO A 70 -9.03 -4.59 4.51
CA PRO A 70 -9.82 -4.75 3.29
C PRO A 70 -8.90 -4.96 2.09
N HIS A 71 -9.16 -6.03 1.33
CA HIS A 71 -8.47 -6.33 0.08
C HIS A 71 -9.45 -6.86 -0.97
N ASP A 72 -9.23 -6.47 -2.22
CA ASP A 72 -9.83 -7.12 -3.39
C ASP A 72 -8.80 -8.08 -4.01
N PHE A 73 -8.86 -9.36 -3.64
CA PHE A 73 -7.89 -10.36 -4.10
C PHE A 73 -8.05 -10.76 -5.58
N GLU A 74 -9.20 -10.48 -6.20
CA GLU A 74 -9.42 -10.76 -7.62
C GLU A 74 -8.57 -9.82 -8.49
N THR A 75 -8.45 -8.57 -8.07
CA THR A 75 -7.74 -7.53 -8.83
C THR A 75 -6.35 -7.20 -8.29
N VAL A 76 -6.03 -7.59 -7.05
CA VAL A 76 -4.82 -7.12 -6.37
C VAL A 76 -3.53 -7.43 -7.14
N PHE A 77 -3.41 -8.58 -7.82
CA PHE A 77 -2.18 -8.95 -8.55
C PHE A 77 -2.23 -8.71 -10.06
N SER A 78 -3.43 -8.49 -10.61
CA SER A 78 -3.68 -8.34 -12.04
C SER A 78 -3.79 -6.88 -12.48
N ASN A 79 -4.05 -5.97 -11.54
CA ASN A 79 -4.17 -4.55 -11.83
C ASN A 79 -2.81 -3.99 -12.31
N PRO A 80 -2.73 -3.31 -13.47
CA PRO A 80 -1.49 -2.66 -13.91
C PRO A 80 -0.97 -1.63 -12.88
N ARG A 81 -1.84 -1.13 -11.98
CA ARG A 81 -1.48 -0.24 -10.86
C ARG A 81 -0.70 -0.93 -9.72
N THR A 82 -0.71 -2.26 -9.64
CA THR A 82 0.04 -3.03 -8.61
C THR A 82 1.52 -3.19 -8.98
N LEU A 83 1.90 -2.98 -10.25
CA LEU A 83 3.26 -3.17 -10.75
C LEU A 83 4.23 -2.02 -10.41
N LEU A 84 4.11 -1.42 -9.23
CA LEU A 84 4.98 -0.29 -8.84
C LEU A 84 6.35 -0.68 -8.30
N ILE A 85 6.82 -1.90 -8.59
CA ILE A 85 8.23 -2.25 -8.48
C ILE A 85 8.62 -3.30 -9.54
N SER A 86 8.70 -2.89 -10.79
CA SER A 86 9.68 -3.48 -11.72
C SER A 86 10.45 -2.34 -12.38
N ASN A 87 11.61 -2.00 -11.81
CA ASN A 87 12.66 -1.19 -12.41
C ASN A 87 12.22 -0.10 -13.41
N SER A 88 11.98 1.12 -12.93
CA SER A 88 12.05 2.33 -13.79
C SER A 88 13.51 2.66 -14.14
N GLN A 89 14.22 1.72 -14.77
CA GLN A 89 15.30 2.06 -15.71
C GLN A 89 14.72 2.48 -17.08
N ASP A 90 13.41 2.35 -17.32
CA ASP A 90 12.74 2.76 -18.57
C ASP A 90 12.15 4.18 -18.55
N LEU A 91 12.88 5.14 -17.98
CA LEU A 91 12.69 6.57 -18.24
C LEU A 91 14.07 7.23 -18.45
N LYS A 92 14.77 6.75 -19.48
CA LYS A 92 15.77 7.51 -20.24
C LYS A 92 15.71 7.11 -21.72
#